data_AF-A0A8S1WL40-F1
#
_entry.id   AF-A0A8S1WL40-F1
#
_cell.length_a   1.000
_cell.length_b   1.000
_cell.length_c   1.000
_cell.angle_alpha   90.00
_cell.angle_beta   90.00
_cell.angle_gamma   90.00
#
_symmetry.space_group_name_H-M   'P 1'
#
loop_
_entity.id
_entity.type
_entity.pdbx_description
1 polymer ?
#
loop_
_entity_poly.entity_id
_entity_poly.type
_entity_poly.pdbx_seq_one_letter_code
_entity_poly.pdbx_strand_id
1 'polypeptide(L)'
;MILFHKSKCCVCAKNLQALKLRKTYRCKMCHKDVCNNCSENRVQLYAKPNEFVKDFNKQQRVCDNCFRDYTYYQQIIQENGLKWNTRSLFQSKWIGKQERKIKMEISISENDKEIIDKDVLAGRTDAFLFNYSLREFITQCQQGYDQSLIRGSINRVLQLFVTHYPIIGYCQGMNFIVTVLLCLSDEEGAFHIMNHIFKYIIPPRFYSNSQGATLIGFQAELYFLKTIIKGLNLQYSQQLSNFLDVSGPQMLLTLMLQVLNTSSLLITWEAMFKRKSFIPIDQAIIFSLVQAAKCCDMNQQGLVEEIGKIIKHSDLAKLLSKENAYFPSFERQVQIEQYYSQTSRSWVDEDKFILFRLKKITNFDPEEILQIQKEFKKYCLESRNLFIIRKDQKDAKQLAKLTDSSDDDDLDIQALQIQQIKSQKYGINKDAFLTLMEQFHQYYTKYQLLDRQKYELVFSLFDENQAELLDFREFLTCLSVLLRGSFEQKLKMFFTAHTGSSLKAQEFHTLLSIIIPQEFQQNEEYQQFLNRIQMAQYSYQDMLLVSQDPFVLQNEFQRERSQTSIMIAQSFNHMKNH
;
A
#
# COMPACT_ATOMS: atom_id res chain seq x y z
N MET A 1 42.29 9.83 19.37
CA MET A 1 42.00 8.58 20.09
C MET A 1 41.13 7.74 19.17
N ILE A 2 41.71 6.81 18.41
CA ILE A 2 40.94 5.90 17.53
C ILE A 2 40.15 4.98 18.46
N LEU A 3 38.84 5.20 18.58
CA LEU A 3 37.93 4.30 19.27
C LEU A 3 37.94 2.97 18.52
N PHE A 4 38.80 2.03 18.94
CA PHE A 4 38.70 0.65 18.53
C PHE A 4 37.33 0.14 19.00
N HIS A 5 36.35 0.08 18.10
CA HIS A 5 35.11 -0.64 18.37
C HIS A 5 35.49 -2.07 18.82
N LYS A 6 35.06 -2.44 20.03
CA LYS A 6 35.23 -3.78 20.57
C LYS A 6 34.52 -4.77 19.64
N SER A 7 35.25 -5.45 18.77
CA SER A 7 34.63 -6.43 17.85
C SER A 7 34.12 -7.62 18.67
N LYS A 8 32.81 -7.89 18.58
CA LYS A 8 32.16 -9.04 19.21
C LYS A 8 31.84 -10.07 18.13
N CYS A 9 31.89 -11.35 18.49
CA CYS A 9 31.43 -12.42 17.61
C CYS A 9 29.94 -12.24 17.31
N CYS A 10 29.55 -12.21 16.03
CA CYS A 10 28.16 -12.05 15.61
C CYS A 10 27.22 -13.22 15.99
N VAL A 11 27.78 -14.35 16.42
CA VAL A 11 27.00 -15.54 16.81
C VAL A 11 26.90 -15.66 18.33
N CYS A 12 28.03 -15.64 19.04
CA CYS A 12 28.07 -15.87 20.50
C CYS A 12 28.31 -14.61 21.34
N ALA A 13 28.39 -13.43 20.72
CA ALA A 13 28.60 -12.13 21.37
C ALA A 13 29.90 -11.98 22.21
N LYS A 14 30.77 -13.00 22.25
CA LYS A 14 32.07 -12.95 22.94
C LYS A 14 32.95 -11.85 22.35
N ASN A 15 33.65 -11.13 23.23
CA ASN A 15 34.60 -10.08 22.85
C ASN A 15 35.84 -10.71 22.17
N LEU A 16 36.07 -10.37 20.91
CA LEU A 16 37.14 -10.93 20.09
C LEU A 16 38.52 -10.33 20.41
N GLN A 17 38.58 -9.18 21.11
CA GLN A 17 39.82 -8.54 21.54
C GLN A 17 40.29 -8.99 22.92
N ALA A 18 39.36 -9.26 23.84
CA ALA A 18 39.67 -9.71 25.22
C ALA A 18 40.19 -11.16 25.25
N LEU A 19 39.80 -11.93 24.24
CA LEU A 19 40.31 -13.27 24.02
C LEU A 19 41.57 -13.13 23.17
N LYS A 20 42.74 -13.57 23.65
CA LYS A 20 43.93 -13.88 22.82
C LYS A 20 43.65 -15.04 21.83
N LEU A 21 42.40 -15.19 21.38
CA LEU A 21 41.96 -16.15 20.38
C LEU A 21 42.59 -15.77 19.05
N ARG A 22 43.60 -16.56 18.69
CA ARG A 22 44.24 -16.59 17.38
C ARG A 22 43.20 -16.42 16.26
N LYS A 23 43.33 -15.33 15.49
CA LYS A 23 42.63 -14.99 14.23
C LYS A 23 41.11 -14.83 14.35
N THR A 24 40.66 -13.58 14.36
CA THR A 24 39.28 -13.22 14.01
C THR A 24 39.01 -13.58 12.55
N TYR A 25 37.81 -14.07 12.26
CA TYR A 25 37.38 -14.38 10.90
C TYR A 25 36.23 -13.47 10.50
N ARG A 26 36.20 -13.07 9.23
CA ARG A 26 35.09 -12.29 8.65
C ARG A 26 34.27 -13.18 7.74
N CYS A 27 33.00 -13.38 8.08
CA CYS A 27 32.08 -14.23 7.33
C CYS A 27 32.02 -13.81 5.84
N LYS A 28 32.18 -14.76 4.89
CA LYS A 28 32.13 -14.41 3.45
C LYS A 28 30.74 -14.05 2.93
N MET A 29 29.69 -14.36 3.69
CA MET A 29 28.31 -14.08 3.30
C MET A 29 27.82 -12.75 3.91
N CYS A 30 27.72 -12.64 5.24
CA CYS A 30 27.20 -11.43 5.92
C CYS A 30 28.24 -10.37 6.29
N HIS A 31 29.54 -10.66 6.06
CA HIS A 31 30.67 -9.78 6.36
C HIS A 31 30.85 -9.36 7.83
N LYS A 32 30.19 -10.04 8.77
CA LYS A 32 30.40 -9.82 10.21
C LYS A 32 31.61 -10.58 10.74
N ASP A 33 32.21 -10.01 11.79
CA ASP A 33 33.26 -10.66 12.56
C ASP A 33 32.69 -11.83 13.37
N VAL A 34 33.43 -12.94 13.38
CA VAL A 34 33.03 -14.19 14.02
C VAL A 34 34.25 -14.90 14.59
N CYS A 35 34.09 -15.56 15.73
CA CYS A 35 35.14 -16.40 16.30
C CYS A 35 35.28 -17.71 15.54
N ASN A 36 36.40 -18.40 15.71
CA ASN A 36 36.65 -19.63 14.96
C ASN A 36 35.59 -20.73 15.20
N ASN A 37 35.19 -20.91 16.46
CA ASN A 37 34.20 -21.93 16.84
C ASN A 37 32.80 -21.63 16.29
N CYS A 38 32.50 -20.38 15.94
CA CYS A 38 31.20 -19.98 15.40
C CYS A 38 31.19 -19.88 13.86
N SER A 39 32.22 -20.43 13.21
CA SER A 39 32.39 -20.37 11.77
C SER A 39 33.01 -21.65 11.20
N GLU A 40 32.81 -22.80 11.82
CA GLU A 40 33.45 -24.06 11.38
C GLU A 40 32.93 -24.53 10.01
N ASN A 41 31.72 -24.12 9.65
CA ASN A 41 31.02 -24.55 8.45
C ASN A 41 31.44 -23.80 7.19
N ARG A 42 31.34 -24.48 6.04
CA ARG A 42 31.62 -23.93 4.72
C ARG A 42 30.45 -24.17 3.76
N VAL A 43 30.23 -23.23 2.86
CA VAL A 43 29.13 -23.25 1.87
C VAL A 43 29.63 -22.87 0.49
N GLN A 44 28.92 -23.30 -0.55
CA GLN A 44 29.13 -22.76 -1.90
C GLN A 44 28.45 -21.39 -1.99
N LEU A 45 29.19 -20.38 -2.42
CA LEU A 45 28.63 -19.06 -2.69
C LEU A 45 28.42 -18.88 -4.20
N TYR A 46 27.44 -18.06 -4.56
CA TYR A 46 27.01 -17.87 -5.94
C TYR A 46 27.01 -16.41 -6.36
N ALA A 47 26.79 -15.47 -5.44
CA ALA A 47 26.97 -14.06 -5.73
C ALA A 47 28.45 -13.72 -5.85
N LYS A 48 28.76 -12.73 -6.72
CA LYS A 48 30.14 -12.36 -7.09
C LYS A 48 31.10 -12.33 -5.88
N PRO A 49 32.34 -12.79 -6.08
CA PRO A 49 33.36 -12.70 -5.03
C PRO A 49 33.53 -11.24 -4.60
N ASN A 50 33.29 -10.97 -3.32
CA ASN A 50 33.82 -9.76 -2.70
C ASN A 50 35.35 -9.90 -2.56
N GLU A 51 36.05 -8.80 -2.29
CA GLU A 51 37.50 -8.75 -2.09
C GLU A 51 38.02 -9.77 -1.05
N PHE A 52 37.14 -10.29 -0.19
CA PHE A 52 37.51 -11.27 0.81
C PHE A 52 37.48 -12.72 0.30
N VAL A 53 36.95 -13.02 -0.88
CA VAL A 53 36.89 -14.38 -1.45
C VAL A 53 38.07 -14.60 -2.41
N LYS A 54 39.08 -15.35 -1.96
CA LYS A 54 40.29 -15.63 -2.76
C LYS A 54 40.08 -16.71 -3.83
N ASP A 55 39.33 -17.77 -3.52
CA ASP A 55 39.07 -18.91 -4.41
C ASP A 55 37.56 -19.12 -4.54
N PHE A 56 36.88 -18.40 -5.44
CA PHE A 56 35.41 -18.40 -5.54
C PHE A 56 34.79 -19.79 -5.82
N ASN A 57 35.52 -20.62 -6.57
CA ASN A 57 35.09 -21.98 -6.91
C ASN A 57 35.17 -22.98 -5.73
N LYS A 58 35.72 -22.57 -4.58
CA LYS A 58 35.80 -23.41 -3.38
C LYS A 58 34.74 -23.02 -2.37
N GLN A 59 34.36 -23.97 -1.51
CA GLN A 59 33.47 -23.68 -0.40
C GLN A 59 34.09 -22.65 0.57
N GLN A 60 33.32 -21.62 0.85
CA GLN A 60 33.69 -20.48 1.68
C GLN A 60 33.23 -20.67 3.11
N ARG A 61 34.11 -20.32 4.05
CA ARG A 61 33.79 -20.36 5.47
C ARG A 61 32.79 -19.24 5.81
N VAL A 62 31.73 -19.57 6.53
CA VAL A 62 30.66 -18.64 6.93
C VAL A 62 30.36 -18.77 8.42
N CYS A 63 29.68 -17.78 9.01
CA CYS A 63 29.24 -17.90 10.41
C CYS A 63 28.05 -18.85 10.54
N ASP A 64 27.83 -19.41 11.73
CA ASP A 64 26.76 -20.39 11.97
C ASP A 64 25.35 -19.83 11.73
N ASN A 65 25.14 -18.51 11.83
CA ASN A 65 23.85 -17.91 11.47
C ASN A 65 23.62 -17.98 9.95
N CYS A 66 24.63 -17.62 9.16
CA CYS A 66 24.58 -17.73 7.70
C CYS A 66 24.50 -19.18 7.23
N PHE A 67 25.20 -20.09 7.89
CA PHE A 67 25.14 -21.52 7.59
C PHE A 67 23.73 -22.09 7.80
N ARG A 68 23.07 -21.73 8.91
CA ARG A 68 21.69 -22.16 9.20
C ARG A 68 20.69 -21.61 8.19
N ASP A 69 20.80 -20.32 7.85
CA ASP A 69 19.98 -19.70 6.81
C ASP A 69 20.21 -20.38 5.45
N TYR A 70 21.48 -20.54 5.04
CA TYR A 70 21.86 -21.25 3.81
C TYR A 70 21.25 -22.64 3.73
N THR A 71 21.46 -23.46 4.77
CA THR A 71 21.00 -24.86 4.79
C THR A 71 19.49 -24.94 4.67
N TYR A 72 18.75 -24.05 5.34
CA TYR A 72 17.30 -24.01 5.29
C TYR A 72 16.77 -23.68 3.89
N TYR A 73 17.25 -22.60 3.25
CA TYR A 73 16.75 -22.30 1.91
C TYR A 73 17.30 -23.25 0.84
N GLN A 74 18.46 -23.90 1.03
CA GLN A 74 18.91 -24.99 0.14
C GLN A 74 17.92 -26.16 0.16
N GLN A 75 17.44 -26.54 1.35
CA GLN A 75 16.42 -27.58 1.48
C GLN A 75 15.16 -27.19 0.71
N ILE A 76 14.69 -25.94 0.85
CA ILE A 76 13.53 -25.43 0.09
C ILE A 76 13.78 -25.49 -1.42
N ILE A 77 14.96 -25.07 -1.89
CA ILE A 77 15.32 -25.14 -3.32
C ILE A 77 15.22 -26.57 -3.81
N GLN A 78 15.79 -27.54 -3.09
CA GLN A 78 15.82 -28.95 -3.47
C GLN A 78 14.42 -29.57 -3.46
N GLU A 79 13.66 -29.38 -2.39
CA GLU A 79 12.33 -29.97 -2.22
C GLU A 79 11.30 -29.45 -3.23
N ASN A 80 11.46 -28.19 -3.66
CA ASN A 80 10.49 -27.53 -4.55
C ASN A 80 11.03 -27.33 -5.99
N GLY A 81 12.25 -27.78 -6.28
CA GLY A 81 12.89 -27.64 -7.58
C GLY A 81 13.03 -26.18 -8.03
N LEU A 82 13.37 -25.27 -7.10
CA LEU A 82 13.37 -23.84 -7.38
C LEU A 82 14.46 -23.44 -8.38
N LYS A 83 14.05 -22.71 -9.40
CA LYS A 83 14.91 -22.14 -10.45
C LYS A 83 14.24 -20.89 -11.00
N TRP A 84 15.03 -19.95 -11.50
CA TRP A 84 14.51 -18.73 -12.13
C TRP A 84 13.48 -19.04 -13.21
N ASN A 85 12.34 -18.35 -13.14
CA ASN A 85 11.25 -18.41 -14.11
C ASN A 85 10.85 -19.86 -14.46
N THR A 86 10.73 -20.70 -13.43
CA THR A 86 10.42 -22.12 -13.59
C THR A 86 9.26 -22.49 -12.66
N ARG A 87 8.31 -23.29 -13.16
CA ARG A 87 7.17 -23.76 -12.37
C ARG A 87 7.64 -24.50 -11.13
N SER A 88 7.03 -24.19 -9.99
CA SER A 88 7.28 -24.87 -8.72
C SER A 88 5.97 -25.18 -7.98
N LEU A 89 6.10 -25.89 -6.86
CA LEU A 89 4.97 -26.20 -5.97
C LEU A 89 4.44 -24.98 -5.20
N PHE A 90 5.20 -23.88 -5.09
CA PHE A 90 4.82 -22.71 -4.28
C PHE A 90 3.49 -22.09 -4.71
N GLN A 91 3.27 -21.92 -6.01
CA GLN A 91 1.99 -21.41 -6.51
C GLN A 91 0.82 -22.27 -5.99
N SER A 92 0.91 -23.60 -6.19
CA SER A 92 -0.13 -24.52 -5.76
C SER A 92 -0.29 -24.59 -4.24
N LYS A 93 0.81 -24.48 -3.49
CA LYS A 93 0.84 -24.53 -2.02
C LYS A 93 0.20 -23.28 -1.40
N TRP A 94 0.50 -22.11 -1.95
CA TRP A 94 0.07 -20.83 -1.37
C TRP A 94 -1.33 -20.41 -1.82
N ILE A 95 -1.67 -20.64 -3.10
CA ILE A 95 -2.91 -20.09 -3.68
C ILE A 95 -3.74 -21.14 -4.43
N GLY A 96 -3.37 -22.42 -4.36
CA GLY A 96 -4.07 -23.50 -5.06
C GLY A 96 -3.82 -23.51 -6.57
N LYS A 97 -4.53 -24.39 -7.29
CA LYS A 97 -4.50 -24.43 -8.75
C LYS A 97 -5.20 -23.20 -9.32
N GLN A 98 -4.59 -22.59 -10.33
CA GLN A 98 -5.14 -21.43 -11.06
C GLN A 98 -5.27 -21.78 -12.53
N GLU A 99 -6.25 -21.17 -13.20
CA GLU A 99 -6.36 -21.26 -14.65
C GLU A 99 -5.27 -20.42 -15.31
N ARG A 100 -4.54 -21.05 -16.23
CA ARG A 100 -3.31 -20.53 -16.83
C ARG A 100 -3.53 -20.02 -18.26
N LYS A 101 -4.34 -18.96 -18.36
CA LYS A 101 -4.68 -18.25 -19.60
C LYS A 101 -4.89 -16.77 -19.30
N ILE A 102 -3.82 -16.08 -18.91
CA ILE A 102 -3.91 -14.64 -18.61
C ILE A 102 -3.84 -13.88 -19.94
N LYS A 103 -4.90 -13.14 -20.25
CA LYS A 103 -4.91 -12.21 -21.38
C LYS A 103 -4.48 -10.85 -20.88
N MET A 104 -3.55 -10.23 -21.60
CA MET A 104 -3.43 -8.77 -21.55
C MET A 104 -4.63 -8.20 -22.27
N GLU A 105 -5.56 -7.65 -21.51
CA GLU A 105 -6.76 -7.03 -22.07
C GLU A 105 -6.54 -5.54 -22.32
N ILE A 106 -5.48 -4.95 -21.74
CA ILE A 106 -5.32 -3.51 -21.65
C ILE A 106 -3.86 -3.06 -21.79
N SER A 107 -3.66 -1.86 -22.35
CA SER A 107 -2.36 -1.25 -22.62
C SER A 107 -1.78 -0.59 -21.37
N ILE A 108 -0.47 -0.61 -21.18
CA ILE A 108 0.15 0.01 -20.00
C ILE A 108 0.19 1.55 -20.13
N SER A 109 0.01 2.28 -19.03
CA SER A 109 0.21 3.74 -19.02
C SER A 109 1.68 4.09 -19.32
N GLU A 110 1.93 5.15 -20.09
CA GLU A 110 3.32 5.54 -20.43
C GLU A 110 4.15 5.82 -19.17
N ASN A 111 3.56 6.48 -18.18
CA ASN A 111 4.22 6.78 -16.91
C ASN A 111 4.63 5.50 -16.14
N ASP A 112 3.73 4.52 -15.99
CA ASP A 112 4.07 3.25 -15.32
C ASP A 112 5.14 2.50 -16.11
N LYS A 113 5.02 2.47 -17.44
CA LYS A 113 5.99 1.82 -18.32
C LYS A 113 7.38 2.42 -18.16
N GLU A 114 7.49 3.75 -18.21
CA GLU A 114 8.77 4.45 -18.04
C GLU A 114 9.40 4.16 -16.68
N ILE A 115 8.62 4.20 -15.59
CA ILE A 115 9.14 3.95 -14.24
C ILE A 115 9.57 2.47 -14.11
N ILE A 116 8.78 1.52 -14.59
CA ILE A 116 9.13 0.09 -14.60
C ILE A 116 10.41 -0.14 -15.41
N ASP A 117 10.50 0.41 -16.62
CA ASP A 117 11.68 0.26 -17.47
C ASP A 117 12.93 0.83 -16.79
N LYS A 118 12.79 2.01 -16.17
CA LYS A 118 13.87 2.64 -15.41
C LYS A 118 14.28 1.80 -14.19
N ASP A 119 13.36 1.16 -13.47
CA ASP A 119 13.66 0.36 -12.27
C ASP A 119 14.18 -1.03 -12.59
N VAL A 120 13.77 -1.60 -13.72
CA VAL A 120 14.08 -2.98 -14.11
C VAL A 120 15.20 -3.02 -15.14
N LEU A 121 15.01 -2.39 -16.30
CA LEU A 121 15.93 -2.51 -17.43
C LEU A 121 17.27 -1.80 -17.16
N ALA A 122 17.26 -0.73 -16.36
CA ALA A 122 18.48 -0.05 -15.91
C ALA A 122 19.27 -0.81 -14.84
N GLY A 123 18.86 -2.02 -14.45
CA GLY A 123 19.56 -2.87 -13.49
C GLY A 123 19.35 -2.54 -12.02
N ARG A 124 18.38 -1.67 -11.70
CA ARG A 124 17.99 -1.34 -10.31
C ARG A 124 17.20 -2.45 -9.60
N THR A 125 17.12 -3.62 -10.24
CA THR A 125 16.50 -4.86 -9.72
C THR A 125 17.46 -6.05 -9.79
N ASP A 126 18.73 -5.84 -10.10
CA ASP A 126 19.70 -6.93 -10.17
C ASP A 126 19.99 -7.53 -8.79
N ALA A 127 20.31 -8.83 -8.75
CA ALA A 127 20.48 -9.59 -7.51
C ALA A 127 21.45 -8.95 -6.50
N PHE A 128 22.47 -8.21 -6.97
CA PHE A 128 23.46 -7.58 -6.09
C PHE A 128 22.92 -6.43 -5.23
N LEU A 129 21.74 -5.89 -5.57
CA LEU A 129 21.06 -4.82 -4.81
C LEU A 129 20.23 -5.37 -3.66
N PHE A 130 20.04 -6.69 -3.58
CA PHE A 130 19.35 -7.33 -2.48
C PHE A 130 20.30 -7.51 -1.29
N ASN A 131 19.73 -7.73 -0.11
CA ASN A 131 20.52 -7.99 1.09
C ASN A 131 21.41 -9.24 0.94
N TYR A 132 22.38 -9.38 1.84
CA TYR A 132 23.44 -10.38 1.78
C TYR A 132 22.94 -11.84 1.58
N SER A 133 21.75 -12.18 2.08
CA SER A 133 21.21 -13.53 2.00
C SER A 133 20.39 -13.72 0.72
N LEU A 134 19.47 -12.81 0.44
CA LEU A 134 18.65 -12.86 -0.78
C LEU A 134 19.49 -12.76 -2.04
N ARG A 135 20.56 -11.97 -2.02
CA ARG A 135 21.51 -11.90 -3.12
C ARG A 135 22.06 -13.27 -3.49
N GLU A 136 22.45 -14.09 -2.52
CA GLU A 136 22.95 -15.46 -2.77
C GLU A 136 21.85 -16.36 -3.32
N PHE A 137 20.66 -16.34 -2.68
CA PHE A 137 19.50 -17.13 -3.11
C PHE A 137 19.07 -16.82 -4.55
N ILE A 138 18.92 -15.54 -4.87
CA ILE A 138 18.51 -15.06 -6.19
C ILE A 138 19.59 -15.39 -7.23
N THR A 139 20.86 -15.13 -6.92
CA THR A 139 21.95 -15.44 -7.86
C THR A 139 22.02 -16.93 -8.16
N GLN A 140 21.76 -17.78 -7.16
CA GLN A 140 21.66 -19.22 -7.38
C GLN A 140 20.51 -19.60 -8.31
N CYS A 141 19.32 -19.05 -8.08
CA CYS A 141 18.16 -19.33 -8.93
C CYS A 141 18.39 -18.88 -10.38
N GLN A 142 19.13 -17.78 -10.57
CA GLN A 142 19.43 -17.15 -11.85
C GLN A 142 20.63 -17.74 -12.60
N GLN A 143 21.24 -18.81 -12.09
CA GLN A 143 22.40 -19.41 -12.75
C GLN A 143 22.12 -19.86 -14.18
N GLY A 144 23.01 -19.47 -15.09
CA GLY A 144 22.93 -19.80 -16.50
C GLY A 144 21.95 -18.93 -17.30
N TYR A 145 21.33 -17.91 -16.69
CA TYR A 145 20.48 -16.96 -17.39
C TYR A 145 21.22 -15.66 -17.68
N ASP A 146 20.97 -15.10 -18.86
CA ASP A 146 21.44 -13.77 -19.21
C ASP A 146 20.67 -12.67 -18.46
N GLN A 147 21.38 -11.59 -18.10
CA GLN A 147 20.79 -10.50 -17.31
C GLN A 147 19.64 -9.79 -18.06
N SER A 148 19.70 -9.71 -19.39
CA SER A 148 18.63 -9.10 -20.19
C SER A 148 17.35 -9.94 -20.14
N LEU A 149 17.45 -11.28 -20.16
CA LEU A 149 16.32 -12.19 -20.04
C LEU A 149 15.68 -12.15 -18.64
N ILE A 150 16.51 -12.05 -17.60
CA ILE A 150 16.08 -11.87 -16.21
C ILE A 150 15.24 -10.59 -16.10
N ARG A 151 15.80 -9.45 -16.52
CA ARG A 151 15.12 -8.15 -16.48
C ARG A 151 13.85 -8.15 -17.34
N GLY A 152 13.89 -8.77 -18.51
CA GLY A 152 12.72 -8.90 -19.39
C GLY A 152 11.56 -9.69 -18.74
N SER A 153 11.87 -10.73 -17.97
CA SER A 153 10.85 -11.53 -17.25
C SER A 153 10.19 -10.72 -16.14
N ILE A 154 10.98 -9.98 -15.35
CA ILE A 154 10.47 -9.08 -14.30
C ILE A 154 9.57 -8.00 -14.90
N ASN A 155 10.03 -7.38 -16.00
CA ASN A 155 9.33 -6.33 -16.71
C ASN A 155 7.95 -6.81 -17.21
N ARG A 156 7.87 -7.97 -17.88
CA ARG A 156 6.60 -8.55 -18.35
C ARG A 156 5.60 -8.78 -17.23
N VAL A 157 6.02 -9.36 -16.10
CA VAL A 157 5.12 -9.63 -14.97
C VAL A 157 4.61 -8.34 -14.34
N LEU A 158 5.46 -7.32 -14.19
CA LEU A 158 5.04 -6.01 -13.67
C LEU A 158 4.10 -5.29 -14.63
N GLN A 159 4.40 -5.29 -15.93
CA GLN A 159 3.53 -4.66 -16.93
C GLN A 159 2.15 -5.33 -16.94
N LEU A 160 2.11 -6.66 -16.90
CA LEU A 160 0.87 -7.40 -16.76
C LEU A 160 0.15 -7.02 -15.44
N PHE A 161 0.85 -6.99 -14.31
CA PHE A 161 0.26 -6.58 -13.04
C PHE A 161 -0.40 -5.20 -13.08
N VAL A 162 0.29 -4.17 -13.58
CA VAL A 162 -0.27 -2.80 -13.59
C VAL A 162 -1.41 -2.63 -14.58
N THR A 163 -1.45 -3.41 -15.67
CA THR A 163 -2.60 -3.41 -16.58
C THR A 163 -3.85 -4.00 -15.92
N HIS A 164 -3.69 -5.00 -15.05
CA HIS A 164 -4.79 -5.54 -14.24
C HIS A 164 -5.15 -4.67 -13.02
N TYR A 165 -4.23 -3.84 -12.54
CA TYR A 165 -4.40 -2.97 -11.37
C TYR A 165 -4.04 -1.49 -11.66
N PRO A 166 -4.67 -0.82 -12.63
CA PRO A 166 -4.26 0.50 -13.11
C PRO A 166 -4.40 1.61 -12.06
N ILE A 167 -5.32 1.44 -11.09
CA ILE A 167 -5.52 2.41 -9.99
C ILE A 167 -4.37 2.31 -8.96
N ILE A 168 -3.85 1.11 -8.72
CA ILE A 168 -2.67 0.90 -7.88
C ILE A 168 -1.42 1.35 -8.64
N GLY A 169 -1.36 1.02 -9.94
CA GLY A 169 -0.23 1.32 -10.81
C GLY A 169 1.05 0.64 -10.33
N TYR A 170 2.18 1.15 -10.80
CA TYR A 170 3.48 0.71 -10.31
C TYR A 170 3.90 1.50 -9.05
N CYS A 171 4.12 0.79 -7.95
CA CYS A 171 4.79 1.35 -6.77
C CYS A 171 6.24 0.85 -6.70
N GLN A 172 7.19 1.78 -6.51
CA GLN A 172 8.59 1.45 -6.33
C GLN A 172 8.75 0.47 -5.15
N GLY A 173 9.37 -0.69 -5.42
CA GLY A 173 9.41 -1.81 -4.47
C GLY A 173 8.82 -3.09 -5.06
N MET A 174 7.81 -2.97 -5.94
CA MET A 174 7.16 -4.13 -6.58
C MET A 174 8.11 -4.95 -7.45
N ASN A 175 9.10 -4.32 -8.06
CA ASN A 175 10.18 -4.98 -8.80
C ASN A 175 10.94 -6.01 -7.96
N PHE A 176 11.21 -5.70 -6.69
CA PHE A 176 11.87 -6.63 -5.77
C PHE A 176 10.96 -7.82 -5.44
N ILE A 177 9.66 -7.56 -5.20
CA ILE A 177 8.67 -8.61 -4.94
C ILE A 177 8.61 -9.58 -6.13
N VAL A 178 8.43 -9.07 -7.36
CA VAL A 178 8.36 -9.89 -8.58
C VAL A 178 9.65 -10.70 -8.80
N THR A 179 10.81 -10.14 -8.49
CA THR A 179 12.08 -10.86 -8.62
C THR A 179 12.15 -12.08 -7.72
N VAL A 180 11.72 -11.96 -6.47
CA VAL A 180 11.65 -13.12 -5.56
C VAL A 180 10.56 -14.09 -6.01
N LEU A 181 9.40 -13.61 -6.46
CA LEU A 181 8.34 -14.49 -6.99
C LEU A 181 8.79 -15.28 -8.21
N LEU A 182 9.62 -14.72 -9.09
CA LEU A 182 10.23 -15.42 -10.23
C LEU A 182 11.35 -16.41 -9.84
N CYS A 183 11.89 -16.31 -8.62
CA CYS A 183 12.71 -17.40 -8.05
C CYS A 183 11.85 -18.55 -7.52
N LEU A 184 10.59 -18.26 -7.17
CA LEU A 184 9.64 -19.21 -6.61
C LEU A 184 8.70 -19.82 -7.67
N SER A 185 8.58 -19.25 -8.87
CA SER A 185 7.67 -19.72 -9.91
C SER A 185 8.05 -19.20 -11.30
N ASP A 186 7.31 -19.59 -12.33
CA ASP A 186 7.35 -18.98 -13.65
C ASP A 186 6.56 -17.67 -13.70
N GLU A 187 6.68 -16.90 -14.79
CA GLU A 187 6.03 -15.58 -14.97
C GLU A 187 4.54 -15.58 -14.63
N GLU A 188 3.80 -16.53 -15.17
CA GLU A 188 2.36 -16.66 -14.93
C GLU A 188 2.05 -17.02 -13.47
N GLY A 189 2.81 -17.94 -12.87
CA GLY A 189 2.66 -18.26 -11.46
C GLY A 189 3.00 -17.08 -10.55
N ALA A 190 4.06 -16.33 -10.87
CA ALA A 190 4.46 -15.12 -10.16
C ALA A 190 3.36 -14.05 -10.24
N PHE A 191 2.76 -13.84 -11.41
CA PHE A 191 1.60 -12.96 -11.55
C PHE A 191 0.43 -13.39 -10.67
N HIS A 192 0.04 -14.67 -10.69
CA HIS A 192 -1.08 -15.13 -9.85
C HIS A 192 -0.79 -14.99 -8.35
N ILE A 193 0.43 -15.26 -7.91
CA ILE A 193 0.84 -15.07 -6.52
C ILE A 193 0.78 -13.57 -6.16
N MET A 194 1.29 -12.69 -7.03
CA MET A 194 1.22 -11.24 -6.84
C MET A 194 -0.23 -10.75 -6.79
N ASN A 195 -1.08 -11.18 -7.71
CA ASN A 195 -2.51 -10.91 -7.73
C ASN A 195 -3.19 -11.33 -6.43
N HIS A 196 -2.83 -12.49 -5.89
CA HIS A 196 -3.36 -12.95 -4.60
C HIS A 196 -2.89 -12.09 -3.43
N ILE A 197 -1.62 -11.68 -3.40
CA ILE A 197 -1.08 -10.76 -2.39
C ILE A 197 -1.91 -9.47 -2.38
N PHE A 198 -2.05 -8.82 -3.52
CA PHE A 198 -2.71 -7.52 -3.59
C PHE A 198 -4.22 -7.57 -3.41
N LYS A 199 -4.88 -8.67 -3.79
CA LYS A 199 -6.33 -8.83 -3.66
C LYS A 199 -6.79 -9.23 -2.26
N TYR A 200 -6.02 -10.08 -1.57
CA TYR A 200 -6.51 -10.75 -0.34
C TYR A 200 -5.65 -10.51 0.90
N ILE A 201 -4.40 -10.06 0.73
CA ILE A 201 -3.44 -9.96 1.85
C ILE A 201 -3.12 -8.51 2.18
N ILE A 202 -2.84 -7.70 1.16
CA ILE A 202 -2.48 -6.29 1.35
C ILE A 202 -3.68 -5.52 1.93
N PRO A 203 -3.46 -4.66 2.96
CA PRO A 203 -4.53 -3.85 3.51
C PRO A 203 -5.17 -2.93 2.46
N PRO A 204 -6.47 -2.62 2.58
CA PRO A 204 -7.13 -1.67 1.69
C PRO A 204 -6.39 -0.33 1.64
N ARG A 205 -6.27 0.25 0.44
CA ARG A 205 -5.62 1.56 0.19
C ARG A 205 -4.14 1.64 0.60
N PHE A 206 -3.47 0.52 0.87
CA PHE A 206 -2.06 0.50 1.27
C PHE A 206 -1.12 1.11 0.22
N TYR A 207 -1.27 0.69 -1.04
CA TYR A 207 -0.55 1.25 -2.20
C TYR A 207 -1.38 2.31 -2.95
N SER A 208 -2.47 2.82 -2.36
CA SER A 208 -3.34 3.78 -3.06
C SER A 208 -2.65 5.14 -3.20
N ASN A 209 -2.71 5.70 -4.41
CA ASN A 209 -2.23 7.05 -4.72
C ASN A 209 -3.41 8.02 -4.93
N SER A 210 -4.37 8.02 -4.01
CA SER A 210 -5.54 8.90 -4.06
C SER A 210 -5.16 10.40 -4.06
N GLN A 211 -6.03 11.24 -4.63
CA GLN A 211 -5.80 12.69 -4.74
C GLN A 211 -5.68 13.30 -3.34
N GLY A 212 -4.46 13.69 -2.97
CA GLY A 212 -4.16 14.36 -1.70
C GLY A 212 -3.90 13.44 -0.53
N ALA A 213 -4.21 12.15 -0.62
CA ALA A 213 -3.99 11.15 0.43
C ALA A 213 -3.15 9.96 -0.08
N THR A 214 -1.98 10.28 -0.63
CA THR A 214 -1.01 9.31 -1.14
C THR A 214 -0.56 8.34 -0.04
N LEU A 215 -0.60 7.03 -0.33
CA LEU A 215 -0.19 5.94 0.55
C LEU A 215 -0.89 5.98 1.93
N ILE A 216 -2.15 6.44 2.00
CA ILE A 216 -2.86 6.59 3.28
C ILE A 216 -2.96 5.28 4.06
N GLY A 217 -3.13 4.13 3.39
CA GLY A 217 -3.15 2.84 4.07
C GLY A 217 -1.78 2.41 4.59
N PHE A 218 -0.69 2.73 3.88
CA PHE A 218 0.66 2.56 4.41
C PHE A 218 0.91 3.47 5.61
N GLN A 219 0.42 4.72 5.59
CA GLN A 219 0.55 5.64 6.74
C GLN A 219 -0.25 5.14 7.95
N ALA A 220 -1.42 4.55 7.73
CA ALA A 220 -2.20 3.90 8.78
C ALA A 220 -1.42 2.72 9.39
N GLU A 221 -0.79 1.90 8.55
CA GLU A 221 0.05 0.78 9.01
C GLU A 221 1.25 1.28 9.83
N LEU A 222 1.90 2.33 9.35
CA LEU A 222 3.03 2.95 10.04
C LEU A 222 2.62 3.52 11.41
N TYR A 223 1.45 4.17 11.48
CA TYR A 223 0.86 4.65 12.73
C TYR A 223 0.60 3.50 13.70
N PHE A 224 -0.05 2.43 13.23
CA PHE A 224 -0.32 1.23 14.02
C PHE A 224 0.97 0.64 14.61
N LEU A 225 1.98 0.39 13.79
CA LEU A 225 3.25 -0.17 14.23
C LEU A 225 3.93 0.70 15.31
N LYS A 226 3.89 2.02 15.17
CA LYS A 226 4.42 2.95 16.18
C LYS A 226 3.65 2.88 17.49
N THR A 227 2.33 2.75 17.44
CA THR A 227 1.50 2.58 18.64
C THR A 227 1.88 1.31 19.39
N ILE A 228 2.05 0.19 18.68
CA ILE A 228 2.50 -1.07 19.29
C ILE A 228 3.91 -0.93 19.88
N ILE A 229 4.87 -0.35 19.14
CA ILE A 229 6.24 -0.14 19.64
C ILE A 229 6.27 0.72 20.91
N LYS A 230 5.43 1.75 20.99
CA LYS A 230 5.27 2.56 22.21
C LYS A 230 4.69 1.74 23.36
N GLY A 231 3.64 0.95 23.10
CA GLY A 231 3.00 0.08 24.09
C GLY A 231 3.94 -1.01 24.66
N LEU A 232 4.94 -1.44 23.90
CA LEU A 232 5.95 -2.41 24.35
C LEU A 232 6.96 -1.83 25.38
N ASN A 233 6.93 -0.52 25.68
CA ASN A 233 7.78 0.14 26.67
C ASN A 233 9.28 -0.17 26.51
N LEU A 234 9.75 -0.24 25.26
CA LEU A 234 11.17 -0.45 24.95
C LEU A 234 11.98 0.79 25.31
N GLN A 235 13.20 0.61 25.83
CA GLN A 235 14.13 1.71 26.19
C GLN A 235 14.36 2.72 25.04
N TYR A 236 14.25 2.25 23.79
CA TYR A 236 14.49 3.03 22.58
C TYR A 236 13.22 3.25 21.75
N SER A 237 12.04 3.27 22.37
CA SER A 237 10.75 3.37 21.66
C SER A 237 10.65 4.58 20.72
N GLN A 238 11.15 5.76 21.15
CA GLN A 238 11.15 6.95 20.30
C GLN A 238 12.12 6.83 19.12
N GLN A 239 13.33 6.29 19.33
CA GLN A 239 14.30 6.06 18.26
C GLN A 239 13.78 5.05 17.25
N LEU A 240 13.10 3.99 17.71
CA LEU A 240 12.45 3.01 16.84
C LEU A 240 11.30 3.63 16.03
N SER A 241 10.51 4.51 16.64
CA SER A 241 9.47 5.26 15.94
C SER A 241 10.07 6.14 14.83
N ASN A 242 11.15 6.87 15.14
CA ASN A 242 11.85 7.71 14.16
C ASN A 242 12.53 6.85 13.06
N PHE A 243 13.05 5.68 13.41
CA PHE A 243 13.60 4.74 12.46
C PHE A 243 12.53 4.20 11.50
N LEU A 244 11.33 3.92 12.01
CA LEU A 244 10.18 3.54 11.19
C LEU A 244 9.74 4.65 10.23
N ASP A 245 9.82 5.92 10.63
CA ASP A 245 9.54 7.04 9.72
C ASP A 245 10.44 7.06 8.48
N VAL A 246 11.71 6.71 8.66
CA VAL A 246 12.71 6.73 7.58
C VAL A 246 12.74 5.42 6.80
N SER A 247 12.74 4.29 7.50
CA SER A 247 12.95 2.96 6.92
C SER A 247 11.65 2.21 6.64
N GLY A 248 10.51 2.73 7.10
CA GLY A 248 9.17 2.15 6.90
C GLY A 248 8.88 1.78 5.46
N PRO A 249 9.14 2.66 4.45
CA PRO A 249 8.93 2.32 3.05
C PRO A 249 9.69 1.05 2.60
N GLN A 250 10.96 0.89 3.01
CA GLN A 250 11.75 -0.29 2.67
C GLN A 250 11.23 -1.56 3.37
N MET A 251 10.68 -1.44 4.58
CA MET A 251 10.14 -2.57 5.34
C MET A 251 8.76 -3.02 4.85
N LEU A 252 7.86 -2.06 4.64
CA LEU A 252 6.44 -2.30 4.37
C LEU A 252 6.15 -2.46 2.87
N LEU A 253 6.61 -1.53 2.02
CA LEU A 253 6.32 -1.57 0.57
C LEU A 253 7.03 -2.71 -0.17
N THR A 254 8.05 -3.31 0.45
CA THR A 254 8.73 -4.49 -0.10
C THR A 254 8.41 -5.78 0.66
N LEU A 255 7.43 -5.77 1.56
CA LEU A 255 7.01 -6.95 2.34
C LEU A 255 8.18 -7.61 3.07
N MET A 256 9.00 -6.80 3.74
CA MET A 256 10.18 -7.17 4.51
C MET A 256 11.34 -7.77 3.72
N LEU A 257 11.26 -7.79 2.39
CA LEU A 257 12.27 -8.37 1.51
C LEU A 257 13.62 -7.64 1.62
N GLN A 258 13.61 -6.32 1.73
CA GLN A 258 14.86 -5.55 1.88
C GLN A 258 15.54 -5.75 3.25
N VAL A 259 14.83 -6.33 4.23
CA VAL A 259 15.33 -6.46 5.61
C VAL A 259 15.66 -7.90 5.96
N LEU A 260 14.73 -8.84 5.77
CA LEU A 260 14.90 -10.21 6.25
C LEU A 260 15.88 -11.01 5.39
N ASN A 261 16.62 -11.91 6.04
CA ASN A 261 17.31 -12.97 5.33
C ASN A 261 16.32 -13.93 4.66
N THR A 262 16.79 -14.68 3.66
CA THR A 262 15.97 -15.54 2.79
C THR A 262 15.04 -16.46 3.59
N SER A 263 15.58 -17.20 4.56
CA SER A 263 14.75 -18.15 5.33
C SER A 263 13.67 -17.46 6.14
N SER A 264 14.00 -16.33 6.78
CA SER A 264 13.05 -15.57 7.59
C SER A 264 11.97 -14.93 6.71
N LEU A 265 12.32 -14.45 5.51
CA LEU A 265 11.36 -13.93 4.53
C LEU A 265 10.38 -15.02 4.10
N LEU A 266 10.88 -16.19 3.69
CA LEU A 266 10.04 -17.29 3.20
C LEU A 266 9.08 -17.80 4.27
N ILE A 267 9.51 -17.93 5.52
CA ILE A 267 8.63 -18.30 6.64
C ILE A 267 7.57 -17.22 6.88
N THR A 268 7.94 -15.95 6.82
CA THR A 268 7.00 -14.83 7.00
C THR A 268 5.95 -14.82 5.91
N TRP A 269 6.36 -14.97 4.64
CA TRP A 269 5.43 -15.04 3.52
C TRP A 269 4.56 -16.29 3.59
N GLU A 270 5.10 -17.45 3.94
CA GLU A 270 4.29 -18.66 4.15
C GLU A 270 3.21 -18.45 5.22
N ALA A 271 3.55 -17.81 6.34
CA ALA A 271 2.55 -17.45 7.35
C ALA A 271 1.52 -16.45 6.82
N MET A 272 1.95 -15.46 6.03
CA MET A 272 1.11 -14.45 5.38
C MET A 272 0.08 -15.10 4.44
N PHE A 273 0.49 -16.05 3.59
CA PHE A 273 -0.41 -16.81 2.72
C PHE A 273 -1.31 -17.75 3.50
N LYS A 274 -0.78 -18.47 4.48
CA LYS A 274 -1.56 -19.40 5.31
C LYS A 274 -2.71 -18.68 6.05
N ARG A 275 -2.43 -17.49 6.57
CA ARG A 275 -3.41 -16.66 7.29
C ARG A 275 -4.23 -15.75 6.39
N LYS A 276 -3.88 -15.63 5.10
CA LYS A 276 -4.45 -14.64 4.14
C LYS A 276 -4.55 -13.24 4.77
N SER A 277 -3.47 -12.80 5.40
CA SER A 277 -3.48 -11.59 6.23
C SER A 277 -2.12 -10.93 6.23
N PHE A 278 -2.10 -9.60 6.38
CA PHE A 278 -0.88 -8.80 6.51
C PHE A 278 -0.21 -8.92 7.89
N ILE A 279 -0.92 -9.43 8.90
CA ILE A 279 -0.45 -9.53 10.30
C ILE A 279 0.94 -10.18 10.46
N PRO A 280 1.30 -11.26 9.74
CA PRO A 280 2.65 -11.82 9.79
C PRO A 280 3.76 -10.84 9.40
N ILE A 281 3.50 -9.92 8.46
CA ILE A 281 4.44 -8.86 8.09
C ILE A 281 4.62 -7.89 9.26
N ASP A 282 3.52 -7.44 9.88
CA ASP A 282 3.55 -6.55 11.05
C ASP A 282 4.31 -7.19 12.22
N GLN A 283 4.03 -8.47 12.49
CA GLN A 283 4.72 -9.27 13.51
C GLN A 283 6.22 -9.41 13.21
N ALA A 284 6.60 -9.62 11.95
CA ALA A 284 7.99 -9.69 11.55
C ALA A 284 8.71 -8.34 11.68
N ILE A 285 8.04 -7.22 11.39
CA ILE A 285 8.57 -5.86 11.60
C ILE A 285 8.82 -5.64 13.10
N ILE A 286 7.80 -5.83 13.94
CA ILE A 286 7.92 -5.62 15.39
C ILE A 286 8.99 -6.53 15.99
N PHE A 287 9.01 -7.81 15.61
CA PHE A 287 10.06 -8.73 16.04
C PHE A 287 11.44 -8.21 15.65
N SER A 288 11.61 -7.78 14.41
CA SER A 288 12.89 -7.29 13.90
C SER A 288 13.38 -6.06 14.65
N LEU A 289 12.47 -5.11 14.94
CA LEU A 289 12.76 -3.91 15.73
C LEU A 289 13.07 -4.22 17.20
N VAL A 290 12.35 -5.15 17.82
CA VAL A 290 12.63 -5.62 19.18
C VAL A 290 14.01 -6.28 19.26
N GLN A 291 14.41 -7.06 18.26
CA GLN A 291 15.77 -7.62 18.21
C GLN A 291 16.82 -6.54 17.96
N ALA A 292 16.55 -5.57 17.08
CA ALA A 292 17.43 -4.44 16.83
C ALA A 292 17.73 -3.67 18.11
N ALA A 293 16.69 -3.33 18.89
CA ALA A 293 16.82 -2.60 20.14
C ALA A 293 17.65 -3.33 21.21
N LYS A 294 17.74 -4.68 21.12
CA LYS A 294 18.53 -5.50 22.05
C LYS A 294 19.97 -5.69 21.60
N CYS A 295 20.22 -5.71 20.29
CA CYS A 295 21.47 -6.23 19.72
C CYS A 295 22.27 -5.22 18.90
N CYS A 296 21.67 -4.09 18.51
CA CYS A 296 22.26 -3.10 17.63
C CYS A 296 22.42 -1.75 18.33
N ASP A 297 23.37 -0.95 17.84
CA ASP A 297 23.40 0.48 18.13
C ASP A 297 22.35 1.16 17.24
N MET A 298 21.31 1.73 17.86
CA MET A 298 20.21 2.37 17.14
C MET A 298 20.63 3.61 16.34
N ASN A 299 21.82 4.17 16.62
CA ASN A 299 22.34 5.33 15.93
C ASN A 299 23.33 4.97 14.80
N GLN A 300 23.60 3.69 14.55
CA GLN A 300 24.53 3.28 13.51
C GLN A 300 23.96 3.48 12.09
N GLN A 301 24.84 3.80 11.15
CA GLN A 301 24.49 3.77 9.72
C GLN A 301 24.28 2.33 9.25
N GLY A 302 23.40 2.13 8.26
CA GLY A 302 23.13 0.80 7.71
C GLY A 302 22.35 -0.13 8.66
N LEU A 303 21.58 0.44 9.59
CA LEU A 303 20.85 -0.34 10.59
C LEU A 303 19.91 -1.38 9.96
N VAL A 304 19.26 -1.07 8.83
CA VAL A 304 18.40 -2.01 8.09
C VAL A 304 19.15 -3.29 7.71
N GLU A 305 20.36 -3.17 7.15
CA GLU A 305 21.16 -4.34 6.78
C GLU A 305 21.61 -5.15 8.00
N GLU A 306 21.85 -4.46 9.12
CA GLU A 306 22.27 -5.09 10.37
C GLU A 306 21.15 -5.89 11.03
N ILE A 307 19.91 -5.40 10.95
CA ILE A 307 18.71 -6.09 11.43
C ILE A 307 18.58 -7.46 10.74
N GLY A 308 18.64 -7.50 9.41
CA GLY A 308 18.52 -8.77 8.65
C GLY A 308 19.50 -9.86 9.07
N LYS A 309 20.71 -9.46 9.49
CA LYS A 309 21.80 -10.36 9.89
C LYS A 309 21.61 -10.95 11.29
N ILE A 310 20.75 -10.39 12.13
CA ILE A 310 20.50 -10.88 13.50
C ILE A 310 19.23 -11.74 13.61
N ILE A 311 18.29 -11.64 12.65
CA ILE A 311 17.04 -12.40 12.67
C ILE A 311 17.30 -13.88 12.38
N LYS A 312 16.83 -14.76 13.25
CA LYS A 312 16.87 -16.21 13.06
C LYS A 312 15.48 -16.70 12.64
N HIS A 313 15.43 -17.43 11.53
CA HIS A 313 14.18 -17.97 10.99
C HIS A 313 13.45 -18.86 12.02
N SER A 314 14.19 -19.60 12.86
CA SER A 314 13.62 -20.44 13.92
C SER A 314 12.88 -19.65 15.00
N ASP A 315 13.39 -18.47 15.36
CA ASP A 315 12.80 -17.65 16.41
C ASP A 315 11.58 -16.90 15.86
N LEU A 316 11.67 -16.46 14.60
CA LEU A 316 10.55 -15.86 13.89
C LEU A 316 9.42 -16.87 13.65
N ALA A 317 9.73 -18.11 13.28
CA ALA A 317 8.74 -19.18 13.12
C ALA A 317 7.97 -19.46 14.43
N LYS A 318 8.67 -19.51 15.57
CA LYS A 318 8.05 -19.66 16.91
C LYS A 318 7.18 -18.48 17.30
N LEU A 319 7.50 -17.27 16.81
CA LEU A 319 6.66 -16.11 17.01
C LEU A 319 5.40 -16.22 16.14
N LEU A 320 5.56 -16.50 14.84
CA LEU A 320 4.48 -16.62 13.87
C LEU A 320 3.59 -17.87 14.08
N SER A 321 3.97 -18.81 14.95
CA SER A 321 3.04 -19.86 15.39
C SER A 321 2.03 -19.38 16.42
N LYS A 322 2.24 -18.21 17.03
CA LYS A 322 1.30 -17.60 17.99
C LYS A 322 0.39 -16.62 17.27
N GLU A 323 -0.91 -16.75 17.47
CA GLU A 323 -1.93 -15.95 16.78
C GLU A 323 -1.85 -14.48 17.19
N ASN A 324 -1.85 -14.21 18.50
CA ASN A 324 -1.81 -12.85 19.08
C ASN A 324 -0.40 -12.42 19.51
N ALA A 325 0.64 -12.78 18.74
CA ALA A 325 1.99 -12.30 19.05
C ALA A 325 2.06 -10.78 18.93
N TYR A 326 2.50 -10.13 20.00
CA TYR A 326 2.56 -8.67 20.20
C TYR A 326 1.23 -7.94 20.33
N PHE A 327 0.23 -8.30 19.52
CA PHE A 327 -1.07 -7.65 19.50
C PHE A 327 -2.16 -8.65 19.04
N PRO A 328 -3.41 -8.53 19.52
CA PRO A 328 -4.56 -9.22 18.95
C PRO A 328 -5.03 -8.56 17.66
N SER A 329 -5.65 -9.34 16.77
CA SER A 329 -6.18 -8.86 15.48
C SER A 329 -7.16 -7.68 15.62
N PHE A 330 -7.96 -7.68 16.70
CA PHE A 330 -8.91 -6.60 16.99
C PHE A 330 -8.20 -5.26 17.24
N GLU A 331 -7.09 -5.26 18.00
CA GLU A 331 -6.35 -4.04 18.33
C GLU A 331 -5.81 -3.39 17.05
N ARG A 332 -5.28 -4.20 16.13
CA ARG A 332 -4.85 -3.73 14.80
C ARG A 332 -5.98 -3.03 14.07
N GLN A 333 -7.16 -3.64 13.99
CA GLN A 333 -8.30 -3.05 13.29
C GLN A 333 -8.71 -1.72 13.94
N VAL A 334 -8.76 -1.67 15.27
CA VAL A 334 -9.08 -0.46 16.04
C VAL A 334 -8.11 0.68 15.72
N GLN A 335 -6.80 0.43 15.76
CA GLN A 335 -5.78 1.46 15.52
C GLN A 335 -5.81 2.00 14.09
N ILE A 336 -6.02 1.11 13.10
CA ILE A 336 -6.13 1.50 11.68
C ILE A 336 -7.37 2.36 11.45
N GLU A 337 -8.53 1.98 11.99
CA GLU A 337 -9.77 2.76 11.85
C GLU A 337 -9.69 4.11 12.59
N GLN A 338 -9.05 4.14 13.75
CA GLN A 338 -8.78 5.39 14.47
C GLN A 338 -7.94 6.35 13.63
N TYR A 339 -6.88 5.86 12.98
CA TYR A 339 -6.06 6.69 12.09
C TYR A 339 -6.87 7.28 10.93
N TYR A 340 -7.72 6.48 10.28
CA TYR A 340 -8.57 6.97 9.20
C TYR A 340 -9.59 8.00 9.68
N SER A 341 -10.22 7.78 10.84
CA SER A 341 -11.15 8.75 11.43
C SER A 341 -10.46 10.07 11.77
N GLN A 342 -9.28 10.03 12.39
CA GLN A 342 -8.48 11.21 12.70
C GLN A 342 -8.05 11.98 11.44
N THR A 343 -7.64 11.25 10.40
CA THR A 343 -7.25 11.86 9.12
C THR A 343 -8.44 12.51 8.41
N SER A 344 -9.62 11.89 8.45
CA SER A 344 -10.84 12.45 7.86
C SER A 344 -11.24 13.77 8.54
N ARG A 345 -11.05 13.86 9.86
CA ARG A 345 -11.28 15.09 10.65
C ARG A 345 -10.27 16.18 10.35
N SER A 346 -8.99 15.83 10.19
CA SER A 346 -7.95 16.85 10.02
C SER A 346 -8.04 17.60 8.70
N TRP A 347 -8.80 17.09 7.71
CA TRP A 347 -9.03 17.80 6.45
C TRP A 347 -9.78 19.13 6.62
N VAL A 348 -10.51 19.31 7.71
CA VAL A 348 -11.21 20.58 8.00
C VAL A 348 -10.42 21.52 8.92
N ASP A 349 -9.20 21.13 9.30
CA ASP A 349 -8.32 21.98 10.10
C ASP A 349 -7.81 23.15 9.25
N GLU A 350 -7.71 24.33 9.86
CA GLU A 350 -7.24 25.56 9.22
C GLU A 350 -5.70 25.65 9.22
N ASP A 351 -5.04 24.49 9.14
CA ASP A 351 -3.58 24.36 9.14
C ASP A 351 -3.00 24.65 7.74
N LYS A 352 -1.86 25.35 7.71
CA LYS A 352 -1.21 25.77 6.45
C LYS A 352 -0.81 24.59 5.56
N PHE A 353 -0.39 23.46 6.15
CA PHE A 353 0.00 22.27 5.40
C PHE A 353 -1.22 21.56 4.80
N ILE A 354 -2.34 21.50 5.52
CA ILE A 354 -3.61 20.98 5.01
C ILE A 354 -4.10 21.83 3.84
N LEU A 355 -4.16 23.16 4.00
CA LEU A 355 -4.56 24.08 2.92
C LEU A 355 -3.66 23.94 1.68
N PHE A 356 -2.34 23.81 1.88
CA PHE A 356 -1.40 23.59 0.78
C PHE A 356 -1.65 22.27 0.04
N ARG A 357 -1.96 21.18 0.76
CA ARG A 357 -2.31 19.88 0.15
C ARG A 357 -3.61 19.96 -0.64
N LEU A 358 -4.64 20.58 -0.07
CA LEU A 358 -5.94 20.75 -0.72
C LEU A 358 -5.84 21.63 -1.98
N LYS A 359 -5.04 22.71 -1.93
CA LYS A 359 -4.75 23.55 -3.10
C LYS A 359 -4.01 22.80 -4.21
N LYS A 360 -3.19 21.80 -3.89
CA LYS A 360 -2.48 21.00 -4.91
C LYS A 360 -3.39 20.06 -5.69
N ILE A 361 -4.52 19.68 -5.10
CA ILE A 361 -5.43 18.68 -5.68
C ILE A 361 -6.72 19.32 -6.21
N THR A 362 -6.95 20.59 -5.92
CA THR A 362 -8.14 21.33 -6.32
C THR A 362 -7.78 22.65 -6.95
N ASN A 363 -8.67 23.17 -7.77
CA ASN A 363 -8.49 24.45 -8.43
C ASN A 363 -8.93 25.64 -7.54
N PHE A 364 -9.13 25.44 -6.23
CA PHE A 364 -9.54 26.46 -5.27
C PHE A 364 -8.35 27.17 -4.61
N ASP A 365 -8.52 28.46 -4.35
CA ASP A 365 -7.55 29.22 -3.56
C ASP A 365 -7.75 28.99 -2.03
N PRO A 366 -6.77 29.34 -1.19
CA PRO A 366 -6.87 29.08 0.24
C PRO A 366 -8.05 29.78 0.95
N GLU A 367 -8.49 30.96 0.49
CA GLU A 367 -9.62 31.67 1.12
C GLU A 367 -10.93 30.96 0.80
N GLU A 368 -11.10 30.53 -0.46
CA GLU A 368 -12.22 29.71 -0.91
C GLU A 368 -12.29 28.39 -0.14
N ILE A 369 -11.16 27.70 0.02
CA ILE A 369 -11.08 26.44 0.76
C ILE A 369 -11.55 26.63 2.22
N LEU A 370 -11.08 27.68 2.90
CA LEU A 370 -11.49 27.98 4.28
C LEU A 370 -13.00 28.24 4.39
N GLN A 371 -13.60 28.90 3.40
CA GLN A 371 -15.03 29.17 3.39
C GLN A 371 -15.85 27.89 3.16
N ILE A 372 -15.43 27.04 2.21
CA ILE A 372 -16.05 25.73 2.00
C ILE A 372 -15.89 24.85 3.26
N GLN A 373 -14.74 24.87 3.94
CA GLN A 373 -14.56 24.15 5.21
C GLN A 373 -15.60 24.58 6.25
N LYS A 374 -15.89 25.88 6.37
CA LYS A 374 -16.89 26.40 7.31
C LYS A 374 -18.30 25.91 6.98
N GLU A 375 -18.69 25.93 5.71
CA GLU A 375 -20.00 25.42 5.29
C GLU A 375 -20.10 23.91 5.48
N PHE A 376 -19.08 23.16 5.05
CA PHE A 376 -19.02 21.71 5.20
C PHE A 376 -19.20 21.26 6.66
N LYS A 377 -18.53 21.94 7.61
CA LYS A 377 -18.63 21.67 9.06
C LYS A 377 -20.08 21.71 9.57
N LYS A 378 -20.97 22.53 8.99
CA LYS A 378 -22.39 22.63 9.43
C LYS A 378 -23.18 21.34 9.15
N TYR A 379 -22.76 20.57 8.15
CA TYR A 379 -23.44 19.36 7.71
C TYR A 379 -22.72 18.08 8.12
N CYS A 380 -21.52 18.20 8.69
CA CYS A 380 -20.80 17.08 9.25
C CYS A 380 -21.64 16.42 10.33
N LEU A 381 -21.72 15.10 10.27
CA LEU A 381 -22.34 14.32 11.33
C LEU A 381 -21.45 14.32 12.57
N GLU A 382 -21.55 15.34 13.42
CA GLU A 382 -21.02 15.30 14.78
C GLU A 382 -21.92 14.42 15.65
N SER A 383 -21.73 13.10 15.53
CA SER A 383 -22.04 12.09 16.56
C SER A 383 -23.32 12.31 17.40
N ARG A 384 -24.51 12.34 16.77
CA ARG A 384 -25.78 12.01 17.47
C ARG A 384 -25.77 10.58 18.05
N ASN A 385 -24.84 9.73 17.64
CA ASN A 385 -24.68 8.35 18.12
C ASN A 385 -23.97 8.25 19.49
N LEU A 386 -23.18 9.23 19.93
CA LEU A 386 -22.45 9.16 21.21
C LEU A 386 -23.36 9.00 22.44
N PHE A 387 -24.60 9.48 22.37
CA PHE A 387 -25.58 9.41 23.47
C PHE A 387 -26.29 8.05 23.53
N ILE A 388 -26.62 7.46 22.37
CA ILE A 388 -27.21 6.11 22.26
C ILE A 388 -26.17 5.07 22.70
N ILE A 389 -24.91 5.24 22.29
CA ILE A 389 -23.80 4.33 22.63
C ILE A 389 -23.51 4.24 24.14
N ARG A 390 -23.65 5.35 24.90
CA ARG A 390 -23.46 5.32 26.37
C ARG A 390 -24.54 4.50 27.08
N LYS A 391 -25.71 4.36 26.46
CA LYS A 391 -26.82 3.54 26.96
C LYS A 391 -26.55 2.06 26.66
N ASP A 392 -26.21 1.74 25.42
CA ASP A 392 -25.92 0.36 24.99
C ASP A 392 -24.70 -0.24 25.70
N GLN A 393 -23.66 0.55 25.99
CA GLN A 393 -22.50 0.11 26.80
C GLN A 393 -22.84 -0.19 28.26
N LYS A 394 -23.82 0.53 28.84
CA LYS A 394 -24.30 0.23 30.18
C LYS A 394 -25.12 -1.05 30.18
N ASP A 395 -25.96 -1.22 29.17
CA ASP A 395 -26.86 -2.36 29.02
C ASP A 395 -26.07 -3.66 28.72
N ALA A 396 -25.06 -3.61 27.84
CA ALA A 396 -24.18 -4.75 27.55
C ALA A 396 -23.30 -5.16 28.76
N LYS A 397 -22.76 -4.20 29.51
CA LYS A 397 -22.04 -4.48 30.78
C LYS A 397 -22.94 -5.02 31.88
N GLN A 398 -24.24 -4.79 31.80
CA GLN A 398 -25.23 -5.35 32.71
C GLN A 398 -25.60 -6.78 32.31
N LEU A 399 -25.69 -7.05 31.00
CA LEU A 399 -26.01 -8.37 30.46
C LEU A 399 -24.86 -9.37 30.61
N ALA A 400 -23.61 -8.97 30.35
CA ALA A 400 -22.41 -9.80 30.54
C ALA A 400 -22.10 -10.11 32.03
N LYS A 401 -22.77 -9.44 32.97
CA LYS A 401 -22.72 -9.81 34.40
C LYS A 401 -23.74 -10.91 34.77
N LEU A 402 -24.67 -11.22 33.87
CA LEU A 402 -25.75 -12.19 34.06
C LEU A 402 -25.48 -13.51 33.33
N THR A 403 -24.61 -13.52 32.33
CA THR A 403 -24.18 -14.70 31.56
C THR A 403 -22.79 -15.14 32.02
N ASP A 404 -22.66 -16.37 32.52
CA ASP A 404 -21.40 -16.92 33.08
C ASP A 404 -20.44 -17.43 31.98
N SER A 405 -20.50 -16.86 30.77
CA SER A 405 -19.73 -17.28 29.58
C SER A 405 -18.78 -16.18 29.10
N SER A 406 -17.54 -16.20 29.59
CA SER A 406 -16.55 -15.13 29.38
C SER A 406 -16.12 -14.88 27.94
N ASP A 407 -16.10 -15.91 27.09
CA ASP A 407 -15.38 -15.86 25.81
C ASP A 407 -16.24 -15.28 24.66
N ASP A 408 -17.55 -15.60 24.63
CA ASP A 408 -18.48 -15.01 23.66
C ASP A 408 -18.75 -13.53 23.96
N ASP A 409 -18.81 -13.17 25.25
CA ASP A 409 -19.01 -11.78 25.71
C ASP A 409 -17.83 -10.87 25.29
N ASP A 410 -16.59 -11.37 25.29
CA ASP A 410 -15.40 -10.61 24.89
C ASP A 410 -15.37 -10.33 23.37
N LEU A 411 -15.82 -11.27 22.54
CA LEU A 411 -15.92 -11.09 21.09
C LEU A 411 -17.00 -10.08 20.72
N ASP A 412 -18.15 -10.13 21.39
CA ASP A 412 -19.24 -9.17 21.19
C ASP A 412 -18.85 -7.76 21.66
N ILE A 413 -18.13 -7.63 22.79
CA ILE A 413 -17.59 -6.34 23.25
C ILE A 413 -16.57 -5.77 22.24
N GLN A 414 -15.70 -6.62 21.67
CA GLN A 414 -14.75 -6.18 20.65
C GLN A 414 -15.47 -5.73 19.36
N ALA A 415 -16.48 -6.48 18.92
CA ALA A 415 -17.30 -6.12 17.77
C ALA A 415 -18.01 -4.77 17.98
N LEU A 416 -18.59 -4.56 19.17
CA LEU A 416 -19.21 -3.30 19.57
C LEU A 416 -18.21 -2.13 19.60
N GLN A 417 -16.98 -2.35 20.08
CA GLN A 417 -15.93 -1.32 20.06
C GLN A 417 -15.49 -0.96 18.64
N ILE A 418 -15.31 -1.96 17.78
CA ILE A 418 -14.99 -1.74 16.35
C ILE A 418 -16.12 -0.95 15.69
N GLN A 419 -17.38 -1.35 15.93
CA GLN A 419 -18.54 -0.64 15.42
C GLN A 419 -18.62 0.79 15.96
N GLN A 420 -18.29 1.00 17.24
CA GLN A 420 -18.23 2.32 17.86
C GLN A 420 -17.19 3.22 17.19
N ILE A 421 -15.98 2.72 16.93
CA ILE A 421 -14.93 3.50 16.26
C ILE A 421 -15.30 3.78 14.80
N LYS A 422 -15.86 2.78 14.11
CA LYS A 422 -16.42 2.95 12.76
C LYS A 422 -17.60 3.94 12.74
N SER A 423 -18.30 4.14 13.85
CA SER A 423 -19.38 5.15 13.95
C SER A 423 -18.86 6.57 14.24
N GLN A 424 -17.60 6.73 14.63
CA GLN A 424 -16.94 8.02 14.84
C GLN A 424 -16.35 8.61 13.54
N LYS A 425 -16.84 8.17 12.38
CA LYS A 425 -16.45 8.73 11.08
C LYS A 425 -16.86 10.19 10.98
N TYR A 426 -16.07 10.96 10.27
CA TYR A 426 -16.27 12.40 10.08
C TYR A 426 -16.42 12.69 8.59
N GLY A 427 -17.51 13.34 8.24
CA GLY A 427 -17.86 13.65 6.85
C GLY A 427 -19.33 13.99 6.72
N ILE A 428 -19.75 14.21 5.48
CA ILE A 428 -21.14 14.45 5.10
C ILE A 428 -21.73 13.17 4.51
N ASN A 429 -22.96 12.84 4.88
CA ASN A 429 -23.70 11.75 4.24
C ASN A 429 -24.31 12.19 2.92
N LYS A 430 -24.94 11.24 2.23
CA LYS A 430 -25.57 11.45 0.92
C LYS A 430 -26.61 12.58 0.93
N ASP A 431 -27.48 12.64 1.94
CA ASP A 431 -28.52 13.68 2.03
C ASP A 431 -27.94 15.08 2.29
N ALA A 432 -26.93 15.17 3.16
CA ALA A 432 -26.18 16.40 3.40
C ALA A 432 -25.44 16.87 2.13
N PHE A 433 -24.83 15.94 1.39
CA PHE A 433 -24.22 16.23 0.10
C PHE A 433 -25.25 16.76 -0.90
N LEU A 434 -26.40 16.10 -1.06
CA LEU A 434 -27.48 16.57 -1.93
C LEU A 434 -27.96 17.97 -1.54
N THR A 435 -28.14 18.24 -0.25
CA THR A 435 -28.54 19.55 0.27
C THR A 435 -27.49 20.63 -0.04
N LEU A 436 -26.21 20.32 0.16
CA LEU A 436 -25.10 21.22 -0.18
C LEU A 436 -25.06 21.50 -1.68
N MET A 437 -25.17 20.46 -2.51
CA MET A 437 -25.20 20.61 -3.97
C MET A 437 -26.42 21.42 -4.42
N GLU A 438 -27.59 21.21 -3.82
CA GLU A 438 -28.79 22.02 -4.04
C GLU A 438 -28.58 23.48 -3.62
N GLN A 439 -27.88 23.76 -2.52
CA GLN A 439 -27.57 25.14 -2.10
C GLN A 439 -26.58 25.82 -3.03
N PHE A 440 -25.53 25.12 -3.46
CA PHE A 440 -24.65 25.63 -4.52
C PHE A 440 -25.41 25.85 -5.84
N HIS A 441 -26.54 25.17 -6.03
CA HIS A 441 -27.33 25.19 -7.26
C HIS A 441 -28.51 26.20 -7.26
N GLN A 442 -29.27 26.36 -6.17
CA GLN A 442 -30.49 27.18 -6.06
C GLN A 442 -30.28 28.66 -6.38
N TYR A 443 -29.04 29.14 -6.34
CA TYR A 443 -28.69 30.52 -6.66
C TYR A 443 -28.43 30.77 -8.16
N TYR A 444 -28.57 29.75 -9.04
CA TYR A 444 -28.22 29.86 -10.47
C TYR A 444 -29.24 29.17 -11.40
N THR A 445 -30.14 29.95 -12.00
CA THR A 445 -31.25 29.47 -12.85
C THR A 445 -30.94 29.33 -14.34
N LYS A 446 -29.68 29.19 -14.77
CA LYS A 446 -29.36 29.15 -16.22
C LYS A 446 -28.52 27.98 -16.72
N TYR A 447 -28.06 27.07 -15.87
CA TYR A 447 -27.26 25.91 -16.31
C TYR A 447 -27.71 24.60 -15.67
N GLN A 448 -27.56 23.54 -16.46
CA GLN A 448 -28.08 22.19 -16.32
C GLN A 448 -28.20 21.70 -14.87
N LEU A 449 -29.44 21.57 -14.38
CA LEU A 449 -29.74 20.82 -13.16
C LEU A 449 -29.23 19.40 -13.35
N LEU A 450 -28.35 18.95 -12.46
CA LEU A 450 -28.22 17.51 -12.23
C LEU A 450 -29.43 17.10 -11.41
N ASP A 451 -30.21 16.16 -11.94
CA ASP A 451 -31.25 15.53 -11.15
C ASP A 451 -30.64 14.82 -9.93
N ARG A 452 -31.49 14.51 -8.96
CA ARG A 452 -31.07 13.83 -7.73
C ARG A 452 -30.26 12.56 -8.05
N GLN A 453 -30.70 11.74 -8.99
CA GLN A 453 -30.05 10.47 -9.36
C GLN A 453 -28.59 10.68 -9.83
N LYS A 454 -28.32 11.75 -10.58
CA LYS A 454 -26.96 12.11 -11.02
C LYS A 454 -26.07 12.50 -9.86
N TYR A 455 -26.55 13.30 -8.92
CA TYR A 455 -25.77 13.65 -7.72
C TYR A 455 -25.55 12.44 -6.81
N GLU A 456 -26.50 11.53 -6.74
CA GLU A 456 -26.33 10.28 -5.99
C GLU A 456 -25.21 9.41 -6.58
N LEU A 457 -25.12 9.32 -7.91
CA LEU A 457 -24.03 8.63 -8.59
C LEU A 457 -22.69 9.32 -8.36
N VAL A 458 -22.65 10.66 -8.44
CA VAL A 458 -21.47 11.45 -8.11
C VAL A 458 -21.02 11.17 -6.67
N PHE A 459 -21.92 11.20 -5.68
CA PHE A 459 -21.56 10.89 -4.29
C PHE A 459 -20.86 9.54 -4.18
N SER A 460 -21.45 8.49 -4.77
CA SER A 460 -20.88 7.14 -4.74
C SER A 460 -19.51 7.04 -5.42
N LEU A 461 -19.23 7.90 -6.41
CA LEU A 461 -17.93 7.95 -7.08
C LEU A 461 -16.85 8.56 -6.18
N PHE A 462 -17.19 9.55 -5.35
CA PHE A 462 -16.21 10.23 -4.49
C PHE A 462 -16.01 9.57 -3.13
N ASP A 463 -16.88 8.63 -2.76
CA ASP A 463 -16.76 7.82 -1.55
C ASP A 463 -15.69 6.72 -1.74
N GLU A 464 -14.42 7.13 -1.79
CA GLU A 464 -13.28 6.26 -2.13
C GLU A 464 -13.14 5.05 -1.18
N ASN A 465 -13.56 5.20 0.07
CA ASN A 465 -13.48 4.18 1.12
C ASN A 465 -14.82 3.45 1.34
N GLN A 466 -15.85 3.75 0.54
CA GLN A 466 -17.20 3.20 0.66
C GLN A 466 -17.75 3.31 2.09
N ALA A 467 -17.49 4.45 2.73
CA ALA A 467 -17.90 4.73 4.09
C ALA A 467 -19.35 5.24 4.19
N GLU A 468 -20.01 5.47 3.06
CA GLU A 468 -21.27 6.21 2.92
C GLU A 468 -21.17 7.66 3.44
N LEU A 469 -19.94 8.18 3.48
CA LEU A 469 -19.60 9.52 3.95
C LEU A 469 -18.46 10.06 3.10
N LEU A 470 -18.58 11.32 2.67
CA LEU A 470 -17.47 12.03 2.07
C LEU A 470 -16.72 12.80 3.15
N ASP A 471 -15.41 12.59 3.26
CA ASP A 471 -14.55 13.51 3.98
C ASP A 471 -14.42 14.85 3.24
N PHE A 472 -13.84 15.86 3.89
CA PHE A 472 -13.74 17.19 3.27
C PHE A 472 -12.88 17.20 2.00
N ARG A 473 -11.84 16.36 1.94
CA ARG A 473 -10.97 16.25 0.77
C ARG A 473 -11.75 15.68 -0.41
N GLU A 474 -12.50 14.59 -0.19
CA GLU A 474 -13.34 13.94 -1.20
C GLU A 474 -14.40 14.92 -1.72
N PHE A 475 -15.10 15.61 -0.80
CA PHE A 475 -16.08 16.63 -1.16
C PHE A 475 -15.48 17.80 -1.94
N LEU A 476 -14.34 18.35 -1.49
CA LEU A 476 -13.69 19.48 -2.15
C LEU A 476 -13.17 19.08 -3.54
N THR A 477 -12.65 17.87 -3.68
CA THR A 477 -12.20 17.31 -4.97
C THR A 477 -13.40 17.16 -5.90
N CYS A 478 -14.53 16.67 -5.38
CA CYS A 478 -15.81 16.64 -6.10
C CYS A 478 -16.23 17.99 -6.62
N LEU A 479 -16.27 18.99 -5.74
CA LEU A 479 -16.65 20.34 -6.11
C LEU A 479 -15.66 20.93 -7.13
N SER A 480 -14.36 20.69 -6.96
CA SER A 480 -13.33 21.19 -7.86
C SER A 480 -13.47 20.62 -9.25
N VAL A 481 -13.69 19.30 -9.41
CA VAL A 481 -13.82 18.71 -10.74
C VAL A 481 -15.14 19.07 -11.39
N LEU A 482 -16.26 19.02 -10.66
CA LEU A 482 -17.55 19.39 -11.23
C LEU A 482 -17.59 20.85 -11.69
N LEU A 483 -17.07 21.76 -10.86
CA LEU A 483 -17.12 23.20 -11.15
C LEU A 483 -15.95 23.68 -12.01
N ARG A 484 -14.72 23.24 -11.77
CA ARG A 484 -13.50 23.80 -12.41
C ARG A 484 -12.71 22.79 -13.22
N GLY A 485 -13.17 21.55 -13.34
CA GLY A 485 -12.47 20.51 -14.08
C GLY A 485 -12.64 20.66 -15.59
N SER A 486 -11.57 20.38 -16.34
CA SER A 486 -11.66 20.19 -17.80
C SER A 486 -12.54 18.98 -18.14
N PHE A 487 -12.96 18.87 -19.40
CA PHE A 487 -13.72 17.71 -19.87
C PHE A 487 -12.96 16.39 -19.62
N GLU A 488 -11.68 16.37 -19.96
CA GLU A 488 -10.79 15.24 -19.71
C GLU A 488 -10.67 14.92 -18.21
N GLN A 489 -10.53 15.92 -17.34
CA GLN A 489 -10.46 15.72 -15.89
C GLN A 489 -11.75 15.11 -15.33
N LYS A 490 -12.91 15.57 -15.81
CA LYS A 490 -14.23 15.03 -15.43
C LYS A 490 -14.39 13.58 -15.88
N LEU A 491 -14.00 13.27 -17.12
CA LEU A 491 -13.99 11.89 -17.64
C LEU A 491 -13.05 11.01 -16.83
N LYS A 492 -11.77 11.39 -16.75
CA LYS A 492 -10.73 10.64 -16.03
C LYS A 492 -11.19 10.27 -14.63
N MET A 493 -11.78 11.22 -13.93
CA MET A 493 -12.30 11.02 -12.58
C MET A 493 -13.45 10.01 -12.53
N PHE A 494 -14.47 10.14 -13.36
CA PHE A 494 -15.59 9.18 -13.41
C PHE A 494 -15.11 7.75 -13.62
N PHE A 495 -14.11 7.58 -14.47
CA PHE A 495 -13.50 6.28 -14.72
C PHE A 495 -12.54 5.80 -13.62
N THR A 496 -11.95 6.71 -12.83
CA THR A 496 -11.06 6.36 -11.72
C THR A 496 -11.85 5.94 -10.47
N ALA A 497 -13.04 6.53 -10.29
CA ALA A 497 -13.89 6.36 -9.11
C ALA A 497 -14.65 5.03 -9.05
N HIS A 498 -14.87 4.33 -10.17
CA HIS A 498 -15.43 2.97 -10.18
C HIS A 498 -14.35 1.94 -9.82
N THR A 499 -13.98 1.93 -8.54
CA THR A 499 -12.78 1.31 -7.95
C THR A 499 -12.78 -0.23 -7.86
N GLY A 500 -13.69 -0.95 -8.52
CA GLY A 500 -13.72 -2.42 -8.41
C GLY A 500 -14.71 -3.17 -9.29
N SER A 501 -15.60 -2.46 -9.98
CA SER A 501 -16.49 -2.98 -11.00
C SER A 501 -16.43 -2.03 -12.18
N SER A 502 -16.27 -2.54 -13.40
CA SER A 502 -16.37 -1.72 -14.60
C SER A 502 -17.68 -0.90 -14.56
N LEU A 503 -17.60 0.38 -14.93
CA LEU A 503 -18.77 1.26 -15.06
C LEU A 503 -19.79 0.58 -15.96
N LYS A 504 -21.01 0.37 -15.47
CA LYS A 504 -22.07 -0.15 -16.33
C LYS A 504 -22.42 0.90 -17.37
N ALA A 505 -22.86 0.46 -18.54
CA ALA A 505 -23.22 1.37 -19.62
C ALA A 505 -24.19 2.47 -19.19
N GLN A 506 -25.21 2.11 -18.39
CA GLN A 506 -26.19 3.06 -17.89
C GLN A 506 -25.58 4.12 -16.96
N GLU A 507 -24.66 3.73 -16.07
CA GLU A 507 -23.96 4.65 -15.17
C GLU A 507 -23.06 5.57 -15.99
N PHE A 508 -22.31 5.03 -16.94
CA PHE A 508 -21.44 5.80 -17.82
C PHE A 508 -22.21 6.82 -18.68
N HIS A 509 -23.32 6.41 -19.31
CA HIS A 509 -24.17 7.33 -20.08
C HIS A 509 -24.75 8.44 -19.18
N THR A 510 -25.17 8.08 -17.96
CA THR A 510 -25.64 9.06 -16.97
C THR A 510 -24.55 10.07 -16.66
N LEU A 511 -23.31 9.62 -16.42
CA LEU A 511 -22.14 10.45 -16.15
C LEU A 511 -21.75 11.33 -17.35
N LEU A 512 -21.75 10.80 -18.57
CA LEU A 512 -21.52 11.61 -19.77
C LEU A 512 -22.57 12.71 -19.92
N SER A 513 -23.83 12.43 -19.57
CA SER A 513 -24.90 13.44 -19.57
C SER A 513 -24.71 14.54 -18.51
N ILE A 514 -23.84 14.31 -17.51
CA ILE A 514 -23.42 15.33 -16.52
C ILE A 514 -22.42 16.30 -17.14
N ILE A 515 -21.49 15.78 -17.96
CA ILE A 515 -20.39 16.58 -18.51
C ILE A 515 -20.82 17.30 -19.80
N ILE A 516 -21.70 16.69 -20.58
CA ILE A 516 -22.10 17.17 -21.90
C ILE A 516 -23.36 18.02 -21.78
N PRO A 517 -23.36 19.31 -22.19
CA PRO A 517 -24.52 20.18 -22.09
C PRO A 517 -25.74 19.64 -22.86
N GLN A 518 -26.95 19.87 -22.32
CA GLN A 518 -28.22 19.42 -22.95
C GLN A 518 -28.36 19.85 -24.41
N GLU A 519 -27.85 21.02 -24.77
CA GLU A 519 -27.87 21.56 -26.14
C GLU A 519 -27.17 20.62 -27.13
N PHE A 520 -26.07 19.99 -26.72
CA PHE A 520 -25.36 19.00 -27.52
C PHE A 520 -26.02 17.62 -27.47
N GLN A 521 -26.79 17.32 -26.42
CA GLN A 521 -27.44 16.01 -26.26
C GLN A 521 -28.54 15.75 -27.30
N GLN A 522 -29.08 16.81 -27.91
CA GLN A 522 -30.11 16.74 -28.94
C GLN A 522 -29.55 16.64 -30.38
N ASN A 523 -28.23 16.77 -30.55
CA ASN A 523 -27.58 16.71 -31.86
C ASN A 523 -27.36 15.25 -32.31
N GLU A 524 -27.56 14.96 -33.60
CA GLU A 524 -27.25 13.65 -34.20
C GLU A 524 -25.80 13.22 -33.95
N GLU A 525 -24.87 14.19 -33.92
CA GLU A 525 -23.46 13.94 -33.68
C GLU A 525 -23.19 13.35 -32.28
N TYR A 526 -23.97 13.75 -31.27
CA TYR A 526 -23.90 13.18 -29.92
C TYR A 526 -24.45 11.74 -29.89
N GLN A 527 -25.52 11.46 -30.62
CA GLN A 527 -26.04 10.09 -30.75
C GLN A 527 -25.04 9.18 -31.47
N GLN A 528 -24.37 9.67 -32.50
CA GLN A 528 -23.28 8.96 -33.16
C GLN A 528 -22.09 8.73 -32.23
N PHE A 529 -21.73 9.73 -31.40
CA PHE A 529 -20.70 9.57 -30.37
C PHE A 529 -21.06 8.47 -29.36
N LEU A 530 -22.28 8.48 -28.81
CA LEU A 530 -22.74 7.44 -27.88
C LEU A 530 -22.67 6.03 -28.49
N ASN A 531 -23.02 5.89 -29.77
CA ASN A 531 -22.92 4.62 -30.49
C ASN A 531 -21.47 4.17 -30.71
N ARG A 532 -20.54 5.10 -31.01
CA ARG A 532 -19.11 4.78 -31.18
C ARG A 532 -18.46 4.27 -29.91
N ILE A 533 -18.87 4.81 -28.77
CA ILE A 533 -18.29 4.47 -27.47
C ILE A 533 -19.10 3.41 -26.73
N GLN A 534 -20.17 2.84 -27.31
CA GLN A 534 -21.08 1.96 -26.58
C GLN A 534 -20.39 0.65 -26.19
N MET A 535 -20.37 0.36 -24.89
CA MET A 535 -19.79 -0.85 -24.33
C MET A 535 -20.66 -1.39 -23.21
N ALA A 536 -20.63 -2.70 -22.98
CA ALA A 536 -21.36 -3.30 -21.85
C ALA A 536 -20.81 -2.82 -20.49
N GLN A 537 -19.50 -2.59 -20.47
CA GLN A 537 -18.72 -2.21 -19.30
C GLN A 537 -17.58 -1.30 -19.74
N TYR A 538 -17.29 -0.31 -18.91
CA TYR A 538 -16.33 0.75 -19.17
C TYR A 538 -15.18 0.67 -18.15
N SER A 539 -13.95 0.65 -18.65
CA SER A 539 -12.70 0.62 -17.91
C SER A 539 -12.00 1.98 -17.97
N TYR A 540 -11.01 2.21 -17.10
CA TYR A 540 -10.17 3.42 -17.17
C TYR A 540 -9.50 3.64 -18.53
N GLN A 541 -9.35 2.60 -19.37
CA GLN A 541 -8.73 2.74 -20.69
C GLN A 541 -9.72 3.17 -21.77
N ASP A 542 -10.98 2.78 -21.63
CA ASP A 542 -12.06 3.26 -22.51
C ASP A 542 -12.22 4.77 -22.37
N MET A 543 -11.85 5.33 -21.20
CA MET A 543 -11.72 6.78 -21.01
C MET A 543 -10.77 7.44 -22.00
N LEU A 544 -9.61 6.83 -22.28
CA LEU A 544 -8.62 7.40 -23.20
C LEU A 544 -9.12 7.38 -24.65
N LEU A 545 -9.86 6.33 -25.02
CA LEU A 545 -10.52 6.25 -26.33
C LEU A 545 -11.65 7.29 -26.44
N VAL A 546 -12.45 7.43 -25.37
CA VAL A 546 -13.51 8.45 -25.30
C VAL A 546 -12.91 9.86 -25.35
N SER A 547 -11.81 10.13 -24.64
CA SER A 547 -11.17 11.46 -24.63
C SER A 547 -10.56 11.82 -25.97
N GLN A 548 -10.17 10.83 -26.78
CA GLN A 548 -9.64 11.02 -28.13
C GLN A 548 -10.73 11.04 -29.21
N ASP A 549 -12.01 10.83 -28.87
CA ASP A 549 -13.08 10.83 -29.87
C ASP A 549 -13.21 12.23 -30.53
N PRO A 550 -13.44 12.30 -31.85
CA PRO A 550 -13.60 13.57 -32.56
C PRO A 550 -14.66 14.49 -31.96
N PHE A 551 -15.77 13.94 -31.45
CA PHE A 551 -16.82 14.72 -30.79
C PHE A 551 -16.30 15.40 -29.52
N VAL A 552 -15.42 14.73 -28.77
CA VAL A 552 -14.81 15.30 -27.57
C VAL A 552 -13.83 16.40 -27.95
N LEU A 553 -12.86 16.11 -28.82
CA LEU A 553 -11.82 17.05 -29.23
C LEU A 553 -12.37 18.33 -29.87
N GLN A 554 -13.45 18.21 -30.66
CA GLN A 554 -14.08 19.37 -31.32
C GLN A 554 -14.88 20.25 -30.35
N ASN A 555 -15.35 19.69 -29.24
CA ASN A 555 -16.20 20.39 -28.27
C ASN A 555 -15.49 20.74 -26.96
N GLU A 556 -14.20 20.42 -26.81
CA GLU A 556 -13.37 20.83 -25.66
C GLU A 556 -13.35 22.36 -25.50
N PHE A 557 -13.13 23.11 -26.58
CA PHE A 557 -12.97 24.57 -26.55
C PHE A 557 -14.27 25.37 -26.41
N GLN A 558 -15.42 24.84 -26.80
CA GLN A 558 -16.71 25.52 -26.62
C GLN A 558 -17.23 25.42 -25.18
N ARG A 559 -16.74 24.45 -24.40
CA ARG A 559 -17.15 24.19 -23.00
C ARG A 559 -16.32 24.95 -21.96
N GLU A 560 -15.07 25.29 -22.26
CA GLU A 560 -14.20 26.09 -21.38
C GLU A 560 -14.66 27.56 -21.26
N ARG A 561 -15.35 28.09 -22.29
CA ARG A 561 -15.88 29.47 -22.27
C ARG A 561 -17.22 29.61 -21.54
N SER A 562 -17.92 28.53 -21.23
CA SER A 562 -19.12 28.57 -20.38
C SER A 562 -18.78 28.57 -18.88
N GLN A 563 -18.38 29.75 -18.41
CA GLN A 563 -18.93 30.42 -17.22
C GLN A 563 -18.68 29.87 -15.79
N THR A 564 -17.96 28.78 -15.54
CA THR A 564 -17.87 28.27 -14.15
C THR A 564 -16.83 28.97 -13.25
N SER A 565 -15.77 29.54 -13.81
CA SER A 565 -14.75 30.31 -13.06
C SER A 565 -15.27 31.68 -12.57
N ILE A 566 -16.21 32.28 -13.29
CA ILE A 566 -16.88 33.54 -12.92
C ILE A 566 -17.94 33.30 -11.82
N MET A 567 -18.59 32.14 -11.85
CA MET A 567 -19.65 31.75 -10.89
C MET A 567 -19.16 31.68 -9.44
N ILE A 568 -17.90 31.30 -9.22
CA ILE A 568 -17.37 31.07 -7.88
C ILE A 568 -16.92 32.38 -7.18
N ALA A 569 -16.34 33.31 -7.94
CA ALA A 569 -16.04 34.65 -7.41
C ALA A 569 -17.31 35.39 -6.94
N GLN A 570 -18.47 35.05 -7.51
CA GLN A 570 -19.77 35.63 -7.15
C GLN A 570 -20.49 34.87 -6.02
N SER A 571 -20.36 33.54 -5.92
CA SER A 571 -20.93 32.73 -4.83
C SER A 571 -20.28 33.01 -3.47
N PHE A 572 -18.96 33.22 -3.44
CA PHE A 572 -18.22 33.47 -2.20
C PHE A 572 -18.44 34.88 -1.62
N ASN A 573 -18.66 35.88 -2.49
CA ASN A 573 -18.99 37.25 -2.07
C ASN A 573 -20.37 37.35 -1.39
N HIS A 574 -21.30 36.44 -1.70
CA HIS A 574 -22.64 36.42 -1.09
C HIS A 574 -22.72 35.58 0.19
N MET A 575 -21.99 34.47 0.29
CA MET A 575 -21.80 33.74 1.56
C MET A 575 -20.99 34.55 2.60
N LYS A 576 -20.35 35.67 2.23
CA LYS A 576 -19.77 36.64 3.18
C LYS A 576 -20.83 37.59 3.79
N ASN A 577 -22.03 37.67 3.20
CA ASN A 577 -23.08 38.63 3.56
C ASN A 577 -24.26 38.01 4.34
N HIS A 578 -24.21 36.70 4.64
CA HIS A 578 -25.13 35.94 5.49
C HIS A 578 -24.33 35.06 6.43
#